data_AF-A0A559LKH3-F1
#
_entry.id   AF-A0A559LKH3-F1
#
_cell.length_a   1.000
_cell.length_b   1.000
_cell.length_c   1.000
_cell.angle_alpha   90.00
_cell.angle_beta   90.00
_cell.angle_gamma   90.00
#
_symmetry.space_group_name_H-M   'P 1'
#
loop_
_entity.id
_entity.type
_entity.pdbx_description
1 polymer ?
#
loop_
_entity_poly.entity_id
_entity_poly.type
_entity_poly.pdbx_seq_one_letter_code
_entity_poly.pdbx_strand_id
1 'polypeptide(L)'
;MNAKQHMIKKIGDPQALKALVPIDYKAGCRRFTPADKYIEALNTSNVELISTQIKQVEGNAIITTDDQRRTYDIIVCGTGFEPYAPRFPIKGRGTANLSDLWTMNGGYESYLAATVAGFPNSFVFNPPICPVNGSAYPGIERTSDYVIRVIDRLQKDRLRSVCVKQSAPRRFQPLGSITHARDGLGRTLLIMV
;
A
#
# COMPACT_ATOMS: atom_id res chain seq x y z
N MET A 1 -18.63 7.27 22.21
CA MET A 1 -18.79 8.08 20.99
C MET A 1 -17.95 7.43 19.89
N ASN A 2 -18.56 7.00 18.78
CA ASN A 2 -17.82 6.44 17.65
C ASN A 2 -17.27 7.56 16.73
N ALA A 3 -16.38 7.23 15.80
CA ALA A 3 -15.74 8.21 14.92
C ALA A 3 -16.76 9.05 14.12
N LYS A 4 -17.82 8.41 13.61
CA LYS A 4 -18.90 9.10 12.87
C LYS A 4 -19.63 10.13 13.75
N GLN A 5 -20.00 9.77 14.97
CA GLN A 5 -20.63 10.67 15.94
C GLN A 5 -19.71 11.84 16.32
N HIS A 6 -18.40 11.59 16.41
CA HIS A 6 -17.42 12.64 16.67
C HIS A 6 -17.37 13.66 15.52
N MET A 7 -17.34 13.19 14.26
CA MET A 7 -17.36 14.07 13.08
C MET A 7 -18.66 14.88 12.98
N ILE A 8 -19.82 14.24 13.16
CA ILE A 8 -21.14 14.92 13.14
C ILE A 8 -21.22 16.03 14.19
N LYS A 9 -20.64 15.82 15.37
CA LYS A 9 -20.64 16.83 16.44
C LYS A 9 -19.70 18.01 16.12
N LYS A 10 -18.63 17.77 15.37
CA LYS A 10 -17.53 18.73 15.19
C LYS A 10 -17.58 19.50 13.88
N ILE A 11 -18.23 18.99 12.83
CA ILE A 11 -18.36 19.66 11.53
C ILE A 11 -19.73 20.33 11.50
N GLY A 12 -19.76 21.66 11.45
CA GLY A 12 -21.00 22.44 11.39
C GLY A 12 -21.63 22.48 10.00
N ASP A 13 -20.82 22.42 8.94
CA ASP A 13 -21.28 22.47 7.55
C ASP A 13 -21.85 21.12 7.07
N PRO A 14 -23.14 21.06 6.67
CA PRO A 14 -23.75 19.86 6.12
C PRO A 14 -23.09 19.35 4.84
N GLN A 15 -22.55 20.23 3.98
CA GLN A 15 -21.86 19.82 2.76
C GLN A 15 -20.54 19.14 3.09
N ALA A 16 -19.76 19.70 4.02
CA ALA A 16 -18.56 19.06 4.54
C ALA A 16 -18.82 17.70 5.21
N LEU A 17 -19.92 17.56 5.95
CA LEU A 17 -20.31 16.26 6.50
C LEU A 17 -20.58 15.22 5.41
N LYS A 18 -21.30 15.60 4.35
CA LYS A 18 -21.58 14.71 3.23
C LYS A 18 -20.31 14.30 2.49
N ALA A 19 -19.35 15.21 2.34
CA ALA A 19 -18.10 14.96 1.64
C ALA A 19 -17.08 14.15 2.46
N LEU A 20 -17.00 14.36 3.77
CA LEU A 20 -15.92 13.82 4.60
C LEU A 20 -16.29 12.56 5.38
N VAL A 21 -17.58 12.33 5.67
CA VAL A 21 -18.01 11.12 6.40
C VAL A 21 -17.99 9.94 5.42
N PRO A 22 -17.11 8.93 5.62
CA PRO A 22 -16.99 7.82 4.68
C PRO A 22 -18.29 7.00 4.60
N ILE A 23 -18.68 6.65 3.38
CA ILE A 23 -19.84 5.78 3.09
C ILE A 23 -19.42 4.41 2.54
N ASP A 24 -18.22 4.32 1.97
CA ASP A 24 -17.69 3.23 1.18
C ASP A 24 -16.72 2.33 1.95
N TYR A 25 -16.21 2.78 3.10
CA TYR A 25 -15.31 1.98 3.95
C TYR A 25 -15.55 2.19 5.45
N LYS A 26 -15.17 1.17 6.24
CA LYS A 26 -15.25 1.22 7.70
C LYS A 26 -14.00 1.88 8.29
N ALA A 27 -14.15 2.48 9.47
CA ALA A 27 -13.01 3.02 10.23
C ALA A 27 -11.95 1.93 10.45
N GLY A 28 -10.68 2.25 10.20
CA GLY A 28 -9.55 1.32 10.27
C GLY A 28 -9.21 0.61 8.95
N CYS A 29 -10.08 0.61 7.94
CA CYS A 29 -9.73 0.12 6.59
C CYS A 29 -8.70 1.01 5.88
N ARG A 30 -8.62 2.28 6.30
CA ARG A 30 -7.55 3.21 5.95
C ARG A 30 -6.87 3.66 7.23
N ARG A 31 -5.58 4.00 7.14
CA ARG A 31 -4.82 4.54 8.28
C ARG A 31 -5.51 5.81 8.79
N PHE A 32 -5.60 5.94 10.11
CA PHE A 32 -6.00 7.21 10.70
C PHE A 32 -4.92 8.24 10.41
N THR A 33 -5.32 9.37 9.83
CA THR A 33 -4.42 10.50 9.63
C THR A 33 -4.48 11.36 10.89
N PRO A 34 -3.39 11.44 11.69
CA PRO A 34 -3.33 12.37 12.79
C PRO A 34 -3.25 13.78 12.20
N ALA A 35 -4.34 14.52 12.29
CA ALA A 35 -4.35 15.93 11.94
C ALA A 35 -5.14 16.65 13.02
N ASP A 36 -4.44 16.93 14.13
CA ASP A 36 -4.96 17.81 15.16
C ASP A 36 -5.37 19.13 14.49
N LYS A 37 -6.57 19.62 14.81
CA LYS A 37 -7.16 20.85 14.26
C LYS A 37 -7.70 20.77 12.83
N TYR A 38 -7.61 19.65 12.11
CA TYR A 38 -8.17 19.57 10.75
C TYR A 38 -9.68 19.81 10.76
N ILE A 39 -10.40 19.15 11.67
CA ILE A 39 -11.85 19.29 11.77
C ILE A 39 -12.22 20.70 12.27
N GLU A 40 -11.45 21.25 13.21
CA GLU A 40 -11.63 22.62 13.69
C GLU A 40 -11.45 23.66 12.58
N ALA A 41 -10.46 23.47 11.70
CA ALA A 41 -10.17 24.39 10.59
C ALA A 41 -11.33 24.50 9.60
N LEU A 42 -12.08 23.42 9.38
CA LEU A 42 -13.26 23.41 8.49
C LEU A 42 -14.38 24.36 8.94
N ASN A 43 -14.40 24.77 10.22
CA ASN A 43 -15.42 25.69 10.75
C ASN A 43 -14.95 27.15 10.79
N THR A 44 -13.77 27.46 10.24
CA THR A 44 -13.25 28.83 10.20
C THR A 44 -13.76 29.57 8.96
N SER A 45 -14.00 30.87 9.06
CA SER A 45 -14.60 31.67 7.99
C SER A 45 -13.74 31.82 6.74
N ASN A 46 -12.45 31.51 6.82
CA ASN A 46 -11.48 31.60 5.73
C ASN A 46 -11.18 30.24 5.07
N VAL A 47 -11.96 29.20 5.38
CA VAL A 47 -11.82 27.86 4.81
C VAL A 47 -13.12 27.49 4.09
N GLU A 48 -12.99 27.06 2.84
CA GLU A 48 -14.06 26.49 2.04
C GLU A 48 -13.68 25.07 1.63
N LEU A 49 -14.57 24.11 1.85
CA LEU A 49 -14.41 22.75 1.32
C LEU A 49 -15.12 22.63 -0.01
N ILE A 50 -14.34 22.37 -1.07
CA ILE A 50 -14.88 22.12 -2.41
C ILE A 50 -14.71 20.62 -2.72
N SER A 51 -15.81 19.89 -2.78
CA SER A 51 -15.84 18.46 -3.11
C SER A 51 -16.11 18.17 -4.59
N THR A 52 -16.34 19.20 -5.41
CA THR A 52 -16.52 19.06 -6.86
C THR A 52 -15.23 18.58 -7.50
N GLN A 53 -15.31 17.61 -8.41
CA GLN A 53 -14.13 17.07 -9.09
C GLN A 53 -13.43 18.17 -9.90
N ILE A 54 -12.10 18.11 -9.92
CA ILE A 54 -11.28 18.99 -10.75
C ILE A 54 -11.34 18.49 -12.20
N LYS A 55 -11.72 19.38 -13.12
CA LYS A 55 -11.72 19.14 -14.57
C LYS A 55 -10.32 19.39 -15.14
N GLN A 56 -9.72 20.53 -14.83
CA GLN A 56 -8.34 20.87 -15.23
C GLN A 56 -7.75 22.00 -14.38
N VAL A 57 -6.43 22.18 -14.50
CA VAL A 57 -5.70 23.29 -13.90
C VAL A 57 -5.13 24.16 -15.02
N GLU A 58 -5.36 25.47 -14.96
CA GLU A 58 -4.93 26.46 -15.94
C GLU A 58 -4.08 27.54 -15.26
N GLY A 59 -2.75 27.37 -15.28
CA GLY A 59 -1.84 28.29 -14.61
C GLY A 59 -2.14 28.36 -13.11
N ASN A 60 -2.68 29.49 -12.64
CA ASN A 60 -3.06 29.72 -11.24
C ASN A 60 -4.55 29.47 -10.96
N ALA A 61 -5.28 28.85 -11.89
CA ALA A 61 -6.70 28.58 -11.74
C ALA A 61 -7.02 27.08 -11.70
N ILE A 62 -8.00 26.71 -10.88
CA ILE A 62 -8.60 25.37 -10.87
C ILE A 62 -10.00 25.49 -11.47
N ILE A 63 -10.29 24.64 -12.45
CA ILE A 63 -11.61 24.51 -13.07
C ILE A 63 -12.21 23.20 -12.59
N THR A 64 -13.40 23.27 -11.98
CA THR A 64 -14.15 22.10 -11.52
C THR A 64 -15.15 21.63 -12.57
N THR A 65 -15.73 20.43 -12.40
CA THR A 65 -16.65 19.81 -13.37
C THR A 65 -18.00 20.52 -13.51
N ASP A 66 -18.31 21.45 -12.61
CA ASP A 66 -19.45 22.38 -12.67
C ASP A 66 -19.09 23.69 -13.42
N ASP A 67 -17.97 23.68 -14.16
CA ASP A 67 -17.41 24.79 -14.94
C ASP A 67 -17.09 26.06 -14.13
N GLN A 68 -17.00 25.94 -12.80
CA GLN A 68 -16.53 27.02 -11.94
C GLN A 68 -15.01 27.18 -12.02
N ARG A 69 -14.55 28.41 -12.30
CA ARG A 69 -13.14 28.78 -12.35
C ARG A 69 -12.75 29.57 -11.10
N ARG A 70 -11.78 29.07 -10.34
CA ARG A 70 -11.27 29.74 -9.13
C ARG A 70 -9.77 30.01 -9.28
N THR A 71 -9.35 31.24 -9.02
CA THR A 71 -7.94 31.66 -9.06
C THR A 71 -7.33 31.64 -7.67
N TYR A 72 -6.08 31.18 -7.58
CA TYR A 72 -5.34 31.06 -6.34
C TYR A 72 -3.95 31.68 -6.49
N ASP A 73 -3.43 32.28 -5.43
CA ASP A 73 -2.04 32.73 -5.40
C ASP A 73 -1.07 31.55 -5.27
N ILE A 74 -1.48 30.50 -4.55
CA ILE A 74 -0.68 29.31 -4.27
C ILE A 74 -1.57 28.07 -4.37
N ILE A 75 -1.06 27.04 -5.04
CA ILE A 75 -1.69 25.71 -5.14
C ILE A 75 -0.77 24.68 -4.48
N VAL A 76 -1.29 23.92 -3.51
CA VAL A 76 -0.56 22.85 -2.81
C VAL A 76 -1.14 21.49 -3.19
N CYS A 77 -0.31 20.60 -3.76
CA CYS A 77 -0.74 19.28 -4.23
C CYS A 77 -0.57 18.20 -3.14
N GLY A 78 -1.69 17.73 -2.57
CA GLY A 78 -1.73 16.61 -1.63
C GLY A 78 -2.11 15.27 -2.29
N THR A 79 -1.33 14.78 -3.25
CA THR A 79 -1.71 13.67 -4.16
C THR A 79 -1.45 12.25 -3.64
N GLY A 80 -0.99 12.07 -2.40
CA GLY A 80 -0.76 10.75 -1.80
C GLY A 80 0.53 10.06 -2.30
N PHE A 81 0.51 8.72 -2.38
CA PHE A 81 1.69 7.90 -2.72
C PHE A 81 1.32 6.60 -3.44
N GLU A 82 2.24 6.11 -4.28
CA GLU A 82 2.20 4.75 -4.87
C GLU A 82 2.89 3.77 -3.90
N PRO A 83 2.15 2.86 -3.24
CA PRO A 83 2.63 2.18 -2.03
C PRO A 83 3.66 1.07 -2.25
N TYR A 84 3.76 0.46 -3.43
CA TYR A 84 4.54 -0.78 -3.57
C TYR A 84 5.40 -0.90 -4.83
N ALA A 85 5.07 -0.22 -5.92
CA ALA A 85 5.86 -0.33 -7.15
C ALA A 85 7.30 0.17 -6.92
N PRO A 86 8.34 -0.66 -7.17
CA PRO A 86 9.73 -0.24 -7.08
C PRO A 86 10.02 0.89 -8.08
N ARG A 87 10.80 1.89 -7.65
CA ARG A 87 11.17 3.05 -8.49
C ARG A 87 12.19 2.73 -9.59
N PHE A 88 12.80 1.56 -9.53
CA PHE A 88 13.77 1.09 -10.49
C PHE A 88 13.48 -0.36 -10.87
N PRO A 89 13.89 -0.83 -12.07
CA PRO A 89 13.68 -2.20 -12.48
C PRO A 89 14.37 -3.20 -11.56
N ILE A 90 13.62 -4.16 -11.04
CA ILE A 90 14.13 -5.31 -10.30
C ILE A 90 13.78 -6.52 -11.14
N LYS A 91 14.76 -7.18 -11.75
CA LYS A 91 14.53 -8.29 -12.69
C LYS A 91 14.75 -9.63 -12.00
N GLY A 92 13.71 -10.46 -12.01
CA GLY A 92 13.77 -11.84 -11.56
C GLY A 92 14.29 -12.80 -12.64
N ARG A 93 14.25 -14.09 -12.34
CA ARG A 93 14.54 -15.14 -13.33
C ARG A 93 13.42 -15.21 -14.37
N GLY A 94 13.76 -15.21 -15.65
CA GLY A 94 12.77 -15.37 -16.72
C GLY A 94 11.98 -14.11 -17.08
N THR A 95 12.59 -12.93 -16.97
CA THR A 95 12.16 -11.63 -17.56
C THR A 95 11.02 -10.85 -16.90
N ALA A 96 10.42 -11.29 -15.79
CA ALA A 96 9.48 -10.44 -15.06
C ALA A 96 10.21 -9.37 -14.23
N ASN A 97 9.85 -8.10 -14.44
CA ASN A 97 10.26 -6.99 -13.59
C ASN A 97 9.27 -6.87 -12.42
N LEU A 98 9.78 -6.67 -11.20
CA LEU A 98 8.95 -6.59 -10.00
C LEU A 98 7.96 -5.41 -10.06
N SER A 99 8.32 -4.31 -10.73
CA SER A 99 7.41 -3.18 -10.96
C SER A 99 6.16 -3.55 -11.75
N ASP A 100 6.25 -4.57 -12.61
CA ASP A 100 5.13 -4.99 -13.45
C ASP A 100 4.23 -5.96 -12.69
N LEU A 101 4.82 -6.73 -11.77
CA LEU A 101 4.12 -7.68 -10.89
C LEU A 101 3.42 -6.98 -9.71
N TRP A 102 4.04 -5.96 -9.14
CA TRP A 102 3.47 -5.18 -8.03
C TRP A 102 2.67 -4.00 -8.54
N THR A 103 1.56 -4.34 -9.19
CA THR A 103 0.54 -3.41 -9.65
C THR A 103 -0.83 -3.87 -9.17
N MET A 104 -1.84 -3.01 -9.27
CA MET A 104 -3.24 -3.39 -8.96
C MET A 104 -3.70 -4.63 -9.74
N ASN A 105 -3.19 -4.83 -10.96
CA ASN A 105 -3.55 -5.96 -11.81
C ASN A 105 -2.64 -7.18 -11.60
N GLY A 106 -1.44 -6.99 -11.03
CA GLY A 106 -0.43 -8.04 -10.85
C GLY A 106 -0.51 -8.80 -9.52
N GLY A 107 -1.48 -8.47 -8.65
CA GLY A 107 -1.84 -9.29 -7.49
C GLY A 107 -1.00 -9.06 -6.22
N TYR A 108 -0.01 -8.15 -6.27
CA TYR A 108 0.75 -7.73 -5.09
C TYR A 108 1.25 -8.90 -4.21
N GLU A 109 1.84 -9.92 -4.84
CA GLU A 109 2.20 -11.15 -4.14
C GLU A 109 3.53 -11.02 -3.38
N SER A 110 3.56 -11.54 -2.14
CA SER A 110 4.77 -11.76 -1.36
C SER A 110 4.60 -12.99 -0.46
N TYR A 111 5.71 -13.62 -0.06
CA TYR A 111 5.73 -14.72 0.90
C TYR A 111 6.36 -14.27 2.21
N LEU A 112 5.65 -14.55 3.32
CA LEU A 112 6.00 -14.11 4.68
C LEU A 112 6.28 -12.61 4.80
N ALA A 113 5.72 -11.80 3.89
CA ALA A 113 6.03 -10.38 3.77
C ALA A 113 7.55 -10.07 3.74
N ALA A 114 8.34 -10.95 3.11
CA ALA A 114 9.80 -10.83 3.08
C ALA A 114 10.42 -11.18 1.72
N THR A 115 9.76 -11.97 0.89
CA THR A 115 10.33 -12.54 -0.34
C THR A 115 9.30 -12.62 -1.47
N VAL A 116 9.78 -12.73 -2.71
CA VAL A 116 8.93 -12.82 -3.92
C VAL A 116 9.37 -14.02 -4.75
N ALA A 117 8.40 -14.82 -5.21
CA ALA A 117 8.68 -15.96 -6.07
C ALA A 117 9.27 -15.50 -7.42
N GLY A 118 10.28 -16.20 -7.93
CA GLY A 118 11.01 -15.81 -9.14
C GLY A 118 12.15 -14.80 -8.92
N PHE A 119 12.33 -14.28 -7.70
CA PHE A 119 13.40 -13.35 -7.33
C PHE A 119 14.39 -14.02 -6.36
N PRO A 120 15.34 -14.82 -6.86
CA PRO A 120 16.29 -15.54 -6.01
C PRO A 120 17.18 -14.57 -5.24
N ASN A 121 17.48 -14.89 -3.98
CA ASN A 121 18.34 -14.09 -3.08
C ASN A 121 17.87 -12.63 -2.90
N SER A 122 16.60 -12.34 -3.18
CA SER A 122 15.99 -11.04 -3.00
C SER A 122 15.09 -11.05 -1.77
N PHE A 123 15.27 -10.05 -0.91
CA PHE A 123 14.46 -9.83 0.28
C PHE A 123 13.92 -8.41 0.27
N VAL A 124 12.67 -8.22 0.68
CA VAL A 124 12.00 -6.92 0.67
C VAL A 124 11.38 -6.64 2.03
N PHE A 125 11.53 -5.41 2.50
CA PHE A 125 10.90 -4.92 3.71
C PHE A 125 9.57 -4.26 3.40
N ASN A 126 8.56 -4.53 4.25
CA ASN A 126 7.20 -4.02 4.08
C ASN A 126 6.62 -4.19 2.66
N PRO A 127 6.77 -5.36 2.00
CA PRO A 127 6.11 -5.61 0.73
C PRO A 127 4.58 -5.64 0.94
N PRO A 128 3.79 -5.70 -0.14
CA PRO A 128 2.36 -5.91 0.02
C PRO A 128 2.06 -7.12 0.91
N ILE A 129 0.94 -7.06 1.64
CA ILE A 129 0.48 -8.07 2.63
C ILE A 129 1.27 -8.02 3.95
N CYS A 130 2.29 -7.16 4.09
CA CYS A 130 2.95 -6.93 5.37
C CYS A 130 1.95 -6.36 6.41
N PRO A 131 1.79 -6.99 7.59
CA PRO A 131 0.87 -6.54 8.61
C PRO A 131 1.43 -5.32 9.34
N VAL A 132 1.22 -4.12 8.79
CA VAL A 132 1.61 -2.85 9.42
C VAL A 132 0.40 -2.20 10.08
N ASN A 133 0.26 -2.43 11.39
CA ASN A 133 -0.76 -1.78 12.23
C ASN A 133 -0.08 -0.81 13.20
N GLY A 134 -0.16 0.48 12.90
CA GLY A 134 0.54 1.52 13.67
C GLY A 134 2.01 1.63 13.25
N SER A 135 2.92 1.05 14.04
CA SER A 135 4.36 1.12 13.78
C SER A 135 4.82 0.08 12.75
N ALA A 136 5.63 0.50 11.78
CA ALA A 136 6.30 -0.41 10.84
C ALA A 136 7.54 -1.09 11.45
N TYR A 137 8.05 -0.57 12.57
CA TYR A 137 9.31 -1.00 13.17
C TYR A 137 9.31 -2.48 13.56
N PRO A 138 8.29 -3.02 14.25
CA PRO A 138 8.26 -4.44 14.60
C PRO A 138 8.27 -5.35 13.37
N GLY A 139 7.60 -4.94 12.29
CA GLY A 139 7.62 -5.68 11.03
C GLY A 139 9.02 -5.75 10.43
N ILE A 140 9.73 -4.62 10.41
CA ILE A 140 11.11 -4.53 9.92
C ILE A 140 12.06 -5.37 10.77
N GLU A 141 11.95 -5.34 12.10
CA GLU A 141 12.76 -6.16 13.00
C GLU A 141 12.56 -7.65 12.71
N ARG A 142 11.31 -8.12 12.64
CA ARG A 142 11.02 -9.53 12.40
C ARG A 142 11.43 -10.00 11.01
N THR A 143 11.28 -9.15 9.99
CA THR A 143 11.80 -9.44 8.65
C THR A 143 13.34 -9.51 8.68
N SER A 144 14.01 -8.65 9.43
CA SER A 144 15.47 -8.67 9.57
C SER A 144 15.95 -9.97 10.21
N ASP A 145 15.33 -10.39 11.32
CA ASP A 145 15.64 -11.66 12.00
C ASP A 145 15.45 -12.86 11.04
N TYR A 146 14.37 -12.84 10.26
CA TYR A 146 14.11 -13.87 9.26
C TYR A 146 15.21 -13.91 8.20
N VAL A 147 15.57 -12.76 7.62
CA VAL A 147 16.62 -12.66 6.59
C VAL A 147 17.96 -13.18 7.12
N ILE A 148 18.34 -12.80 8.35
CA ILE A 148 19.58 -13.26 8.99
C ILE A 148 19.59 -14.78 9.14
N ARG A 149 18.48 -15.39 9.59
CA ARG A 149 18.36 -16.86 9.71
C ARG A 149 18.50 -17.57 8.37
N VAL A 150 17.96 -16.99 7.30
CA VAL A 150 18.09 -17.55 5.94
C VAL A 150 19.54 -17.48 5.46
N ILE A 151 20.21 -16.33 5.66
CA ILE A 151 21.61 -16.13 5.26
C ILE A 151 22.53 -17.09 6.05
N ASP A 152 22.34 -17.20 7.36
CA ASP A 152 23.09 -18.14 8.21
C ASP A 152 22.97 -19.59 7.72
N ARG A 153 21.75 -20.01 7.35
CA ARG A 153 21.52 -21.35 6.79
C ARG A 153 22.20 -21.54 5.44
N LEU A 154 22.11 -20.55 4.55
CA LEU A 154 22.77 -20.59 3.24
C LEU A 154 24.29 -20.79 3.40
N GLN A 155 24.90 -20.09 4.35
CA GLN A 155 26.34 -20.17 4.62
C GLN A 155 26.73 -21.54 5.21
N LYS A 156 26.02 -22.01 6.24
CA LYS A 156 26.31 -23.29 6.91
C LYS A 156 26.16 -24.49 5.98
N ASP A 157 25.11 -24.50 5.16
CA ASP A 157 24.81 -25.59 4.22
C ASP A 157 25.53 -25.45 2.87
N ARG A 158 26.31 -24.38 2.68
CA ARG A 158 27.01 -24.07 1.41
C ARG A 158 26.07 -23.98 0.21
N LEU A 159 24.90 -23.36 0.41
CA LEU A 159 23.90 -23.15 -0.63
C LEU A 159 24.15 -21.82 -1.35
N ARG A 160 24.08 -21.84 -2.68
CA ARG A 160 24.29 -20.64 -3.51
C ARG A 160 23.06 -19.74 -3.62
N SER A 161 21.85 -20.31 -3.49
CA SER A 161 20.63 -19.56 -3.73
C SER A 161 19.42 -20.11 -2.98
N VAL A 162 18.57 -19.18 -2.55
CA VAL A 162 17.22 -19.43 -2.04
C VAL A 162 16.22 -18.71 -2.93
N CYS A 163 15.11 -19.36 -3.24
CA CYS A 163 13.97 -18.76 -3.93
C CYS A 163 12.69 -19.43 -3.46
N VAL A 164 11.68 -18.63 -3.20
CA VAL A 164 10.36 -19.14 -2.83
C VAL A 164 9.69 -19.79 -4.05
N LYS A 165 8.95 -20.88 -3.81
CA LYS A 165 8.11 -21.54 -4.82
C LYS A 165 6.96 -20.64 -5.23
N GLN A 166 6.59 -20.63 -6.51
CA GLN A 166 5.40 -19.91 -7.00
C GLN A 166 4.11 -20.32 -6.30
N SER A 167 4.02 -21.56 -5.81
CA SER A 167 2.85 -22.06 -5.09
C SER A 167 2.76 -21.60 -3.63
N ALA A 168 3.83 -21.05 -3.04
CA ALA A 168 3.86 -20.65 -1.63
C ALA A 168 3.18 -19.28 -1.37
N PRO A 169 3.43 -18.19 -2.13
CA PRO A 169 2.68 -16.94 -1.97
C PRO A 169 1.17 -17.14 -2.10
N ARG A 170 0.72 -17.94 -3.09
CA ARG A 170 -0.69 -18.29 -3.29
C ARG A 170 -1.34 -19.02 -2.11
N ARG A 171 -0.57 -19.81 -1.35
CA ARG A 171 -1.06 -20.49 -0.14
C ARG A 171 -0.97 -19.61 1.10
N PHE A 172 -0.03 -18.67 1.11
CA PHE A 172 0.19 -17.75 2.22
C PHE A 172 -0.84 -16.63 2.28
N GLN A 173 -1.41 -16.22 1.14
CA GLN A 173 -2.57 -15.34 1.09
C GLN A 173 -3.83 -16.08 1.58
N PRO A 174 -4.37 -15.82 2.79
CA PRO A 174 -5.68 -16.34 3.15
C PRO A 174 -6.74 -15.39 2.55
N LEU A 175 -7.68 -15.94 1.77
CA LEU A 175 -8.99 -15.33 1.44
C LEU A 175 -8.99 -13.95 0.75
N GLY A 176 -8.41 -13.87 -0.45
CA GLY A 176 -8.66 -12.77 -1.40
C GLY A 176 -9.10 -13.21 -2.79
N SER A 177 -8.61 -14.35 -3.29
CA SER A 177 -8.98 -14.87 -4.61
C SER A 177 -8.63 -16.36 -4.75
N ILE A 178 -9.61 -17.16 -5.20
CA ILE A 178 -9.52 -18.60 -5.47
C ILE A 178 -8.72 -18.84 -6.75
N THR A 179 -7.75 -19.77 -6.77
CA THR A 179 -7.42 -20.63 -7.94
C THR A 179 -6.36 -21.70 -7.62
N HIS A 180 -6.53 -22.89 -8.22
CA HIS A 180 -5.69 -24.09 -8.06
C HIS A 180 -4.49 -24.15 -9.02
N ALA A 181 -3.37 -24.76 -8.60
CA ALA A 181 -2.54 -25.68 -9.43
C ALA A 181 -1.34 -26.27 -8.66
N ARG A 182 -0.95 -27.52 -9.00
CA ARG A 182 0.24 -28.27 -8.54
C ARG A 182 1.35 -28.20 -9.59
N ASP A 183 2.58 -28.54 -9.20
CA ASP A 183 3.66 -28.75 -10.16
C ASP A 183 4.66 -29.83 -9.71
N GLY A 184 5.30 -30.47 -10.69
CA GLY A 184 6.28 -31.54 -10.52
C GLY A 184 7.42 -31.37 -11.50
N LEU A 185 8.67 -31.29 -11.01
CA LEU A 185 9.91 -31.44 -11.78
C LEU A 185 11.10 -31.41 -10.80
N GLY A 186 11.67 -32.58 -10.53
CA GLY A 186 12.70 -32.81 -9.52
C GLY A 186 14.07 -32.22 -9.86
N ARG A 187 14.42 -31.10 -9.21
CA ARG A 187 15.80 -30.66 -8.98
C ARG A 187 15.94 -30.15 -7.55
N THR A 188 17.03 -30.50 -6.88
CA THR A 188 17.28 -30.13 -5.49
C THR A 188 17.66 -28.65 -5.38
N LEU A 189 16.66 -27.85 -5.08
CA LEU A 189 16.74 -26.48 -4.58
C LEU A 189 16.37 -26.56 -3.10
N LEU A 190 17.07 -25.89 -2.18
CA LEU A 190 16.55 -25.77 -0.83
C LEU A 190 15.34 -24.83 -0.88
N ILE A 191 14.18 -25.45 -1.02
CA ILE A 191 12.88 -24.82 -1.00
C ILE A 191 12.50 -24.70 0.47
N MET A 192 12.45 -23.48 1.00
CA MET A 192 11.68 -23.26 2.21
C MET A 192 10.20 -23.30 1.87
N VAL A 193 9.47 -24.13 2.62
CA VAL A 193 8.02 -24.33 2.55
C VAL A 193 7.31 -23.03 2.92
#